data_AF-A0A2K3LGB6-F1
#
_entry.id   AF-A0A2K3LGB6-F1
#
_cell.length_a   1.000
_cell.length_b   1.000
_cell.length_c   1.000
_cell.angle_alpha   90.00
_cell.angle_beta   90.00
_cell.angle_gamma   90.00
#
_symmetry.space_group_name_H-M   'P 1'
#
loop_
_entity.id
_entity.type
_entity.pdbx_description
1 polymer ?
#
loop_
_entity_poly.entity_id
_entity_poly.type
_entity_poly.pdbx_seq_one_letter_code
_entity_poly.pdbx_strand_id
1 'polypeptide(L)'
;MGGEYPTKPMSLYSTIWDASNWATSGGKYKVNYKYAPFVAEFKDLVLKGCSLDPIQEVTNGDVCEDQNIDLEAQDYAAVTPLRRLSMRRFRQKFMYYSYCYDTIRYPIPPPECDIIPGEQQRFKETGRLKFGGSHRRRSRRGGRTTIPIDETDQGDM
;
A
#
# COMPACT_ATOMS: atom_id res chain seq x y z
N MET A 1 -15.65 -19.18 -0.34
CA MET A 1 -15.30 -17.92 0.36
C MET A 1 -16.34 -17.73 1.45
N GLY A 2 -15.93 -17.63 2.71
CA GLY A 2 -16.84 -17.62 3.88
C GLY A 2 -16.49 -16.52 4.89
N GLY A 3 -16.25 -15.31 4.39
CA GLY A 3 -16.00 -14.12 5.21
C GLY A 3 -17.22 -13.20 5.25
N GLU A 4 -17.25 -12.30 6.22
CA GLU A 4 -18.24 -11.22 6.26
C GLU A 4 -18.03 -10.28 5.06
N TYR A 5 -19.10 -9.96 4.35
CA TYR A 5 -19.10 -8.98 3.28
C TYR A 5 -19.95 -7.77 3.70
N PRO A 6 -19.59 -6.52 3.34
CA PRO A 6 -20.41 -5.36 3.66
C PRO A 6 -21.81 -5.47 3.04
N THR A 7 -22.83 -5.74 3.87
CA THR A 7 -24.23 -5.92 3.46
C THR A 7 -25.18 -4.91 4.08
N LYS A 8 -24.69 -4.07 5.00
CA LYS A 8 -25.49 -3.02 5.66
C LYS A 8 -25.40 -1.70 4.88
N PRO A 9 -26.45 -0.87 4.90
CA PRO A 9 -26.39 0.49 4.36
C PRO A 9 -25.22 1.28 4.97
N MET A 10 -24.59 2.15 4.16
CA MET A 10 -23.42 2.93 4.56
C MET A 10 -23.61 4.42 4.23
N SER A 11 -22.97 5.27 5.00
CA SER A 11 -22.90 6.71 4.76
C SER A 11 -21.51 7.11 4.23
N LEU A 12 -21.47 8.12 3.36
CA LEU A 12 -20.21 8.68 2.86
C LEU A 12 -19.69 9.76 3.83
N TYR A 13 -18.40 9.70 4.15
CA TYR A 13 -17.72 10.71 4.97
C TYR A 13 -16.45 11.18 4.26
N SER A 14 -16.15 12.48 4.36
CA SER A 14 -14.85 13.06 3.98
C SER A 14 -14.33 13.89 5.15
N THR A 15 -13.13 13.59 5.63
CA THR A 15 -12.53 14.24 6.79
C THR A 15 -11.05 14.50 6.58
N ILE A 16 -10.58 15.63 7.12
CA ILE A 16 -9.16 15.91 7.34
C ILE A 16 -8.93 15.93 8.85
N TRP A 17 -8.02 15.11 9.35
CA TRP A 17 -7.78 14.95 10.78
C TRP A 17 -6.34 14.55 11.10
N ASP A 18 -5.94 14.74 12.36
CA ASP A 18 -4.59 14.43 12.84
C ASP A 18 -4.44 12.95 13.24
N ALA A 19 -3.72 12.20 12.41
CA ALA A 19 -3.38 10.80 12.62
C ALA A 19 -1.89 10.59 12.95
N SER A 20 -1.28 11.53 13.68
CA SER A 20 0.17 11.54 14.00
C SER A 20 0.71 10.29 14.67
N ASN A 21 -0.14 9.48 15.29
CA ASN A 21 0.26 8.23 15.93
C ASN A 21 0.57 7.09 14.92
N TRP A 22 0.13 7.18 13.66
CA TRP A 22 0.39 6.11 12.68
C TRP A 22 0.60 6.55 11.22
N ALA A 23 0.09 7.70 10.80
CA ALA A 23 0.00 8.04 9.36
C ALA A 23 1.36 8.14 8.64
N THR A 24 2.33 8.87 9.20
CA THR A 24 3.61 9.11 8.52
C THR A 24 4.73 8.28 9.13
N SER A 25 5.28 7.35 8.34
CA SER A 25 6.32 6.40 8.77
C SER A 25 5.96 5.64 10.04
N GLY A 26 4.69 5.21 10.18
CA GLY A 26 4.20 4.50 11.36
C GLY A 26 4.16 5.37 12.62
N GLY A 27 3.95 6.69 12.47
CA GLY A 27 3.88 7.64 13.58
C GLY A 27 5.21 8.27 14.00
N LYS A 28 6.31 7.96 13.27
CA LYS A 28 7.63 8.54 13.54
C LYS A 28 7.65 10.05 13.34
N TYR A 29 6.97 10.54 12.30
CA TYR A 29 6.89 11.97 12.00
C TYR A 29 5.47 12.45 12.30
N LYS A 30 5.35 13.34 13.28
CA LYS A 30 4.07 13.93 13.70
C LYS A 30 3.77 15.18 12.89
N VAL A 31 2.50 15.57 12.86
CA VAL A 31 2.09 16.84 12.26
C VAL A 31 2.84 18.01 12.89
N ASN A 32 3.24 18.96 12.06
CA ASN A 32 3.83 20.21 12.52
C ASN A 32 2.85 21.35 12.20
N TYR A 33 2.08 21.76 13.21
CA TYR A 33 1.06 22.80 13.11
C TYR A 33 1.59 24.18 12.72
N LYS A 34 2.91 24.41 12.70
CA LYS A 34 3.50 25.63 12.12
C LYS A 34 3.23 25.77 10.61
N TYR A 35 2.95 24.66 9.92
CA TYR A 35 2.61 24.65 8.49
C TYR A 35 1.10 24.70 8.23
N ALA A 36 0.29 24.98 9.26
CA ALA A 36 -1.15 25.19 9.10
C ALA A 36 -1.44 26.47 8.26
N PRO A 37 -2.59 26.54 7.58
CA PRO A 37 -3.67 25.55 7.54
C PRO A 37 -3.37 24.34 6.64
N PHE A 38 -3.83 23.16 7.06
CA PHE A 38 -3.86 21.97 6.20
C PHE A 38 -5.21 21.94 5.48
N VAL A 39 -5.21 22.06 4.16
CA VAL A 39 -6.42 22.22 3.36
C VAL A 39 -6.54 21.05 2.38
N ALA A 40 -7.73 20.47 2.30
CA ALA A 40 -8.11 19.50 1.28
C ALA A 40 -9.32 20.04 0.50
N GLU A 41 -9.19 20.14 -0.81
CA GLU A 41 -10.25 20.61 -1.71
C GLU A 41 -10.84 19.44 -2.48
N PHE A 42 -12.17 19.38 -2.52
CA PHE A 42 -12.93 18.34 -3.21
C PHE A 42 -13.85 19.01 -4.23
N LYS A 43 -13.98 18.42 -5.42
CA LYS A 43 -14.86 18.89 -6.48
C LYS A 43 -15.45 17.68 -7.22
N ASP A 44 -16.45 17.94 -8.06
CA ASP A 44 -17.03 16.96 -8.97
C ASP A 44 -17.58 15.71 -8.24
N LEU A 45 -18.31 15.91 -7.14
CA LEU A 45 -18.93 14.80 -6.38
C LEU A 45 -19.98 14.11 -7.24
N VAL A 46 -19.72 12.84 -7.58
CA VAL A 46 -20.66 11.96 -8.28
C VAL A 46 -21.13 10.89 -7.31
N LEU A 47 -22.44 10.87 -7.03
CA LEU A 47 -23.09 9.83 -6.25
C LEU A 47 -23.94 8.97 -7.19
N LYS A 48 -23.51 7.73 -7.41
CA LYS A 48 -24.28 6.69 -8.11
C LYS A 48 -24.42 5.49 -7.19
N GLY A 49 -25.64 5.24 -6.76
CA GLY A 49 -25.98 4.17 -5.85
C GLY A 49 -27.42 4.28 -5.39
N CYS A 50 -27.86 3.32 -4.59
CA CYS A 50 -29.18 3.36 -4.00
C CYS A 50 -29.15 4.14 -2.68
N SER A 51 -29.95 5.18 -2.59
CA SER A 51 -30.13 5.95 -1.36
C SER A 51 -31.20 5.28 -0.51
N LEU A 52 -30.87 4.99 0.75
CA LEU A 52 -31.80 4.44 1.73
C LEU A 52 -32.02 5.45 2.85
N ASP A 53 -33.27 5.57 3.31
CA ASP A 53 -33.59 6.38 4.49
C ASP A 53 -33.06 5.66 5.74
N PRO A 54 -32.16 6.29 6.54
CA PRO A 54 -31.59 5.66 7.72
C PRO A 54 -32.63 5.34 8.82
N ILE A 55 -33.84 5.90 8.73
CA ILE A 55 -34.93 5.68 9.68
C ILE A 55 -35.79 4.46 9.29
N GLN A 56 -35.81 4.07 8.01
CA GLN A 56 -36.59 2.92 7.55
C GLN A 56 -35.79 1.64 7.82
N GLU A 57 -36.40 0.68 8.53
CA GLU A 57 -35.87 -0.68 8.55
C GLU A 57 -35.77 -1.16 7.10
N VAL A 58 -34.63 -1.72 6.71
CA VAL A 58 -34.39 -2.24 5.37
C VAL A 58 -35.39 -3.37 5.12
N THR A 59 -36.55 -3.03 4.55
CA THR A 59 -37.56 -4.01 4.18
C THR A 59 -37.01 -4.81 3.01
N ASN A 60 -36.82 -6.11 3.24
CA ASN A 60 -36.32 -7.07 2.27
C ASN A 60 -37.04 -6.92 0.92
N GLY A 61 -36.27 -6.82 -0.16
CA GLY A 61 -36.77 -7.00 -1.52
C GLY A 61 -36.16 -6.04 -2.52
N ASP A 62 -36.78 -4.88 -2.72
CA ASP A 62 -36.82 -4.30 -4.07
C ASP A 62 -36.39 -2.82 -4.17
N VAL A 63 -36.07 -2.15 -3.04
CA VAL A 63 -35.85 -0.68 -3.01
C VAL A 63 -34.69 -0.22 -3.90
N CYS A 64 -33.75 -1.11 -4.21
CA CYS A 64 -32.53 -0.83 -4.94
C CYS A 64 -32.33 -1.71 -6.19
N GLU A 65 -33.35 -2.48 -6.60
CA GLU A 65 -33.18 -3.47 -7.68
C GLU A 65 -32.76 -2.80 -9.00
N ASP A 66 -33.46 -1.76 -9.42
CA ASP A 66 -33.16 -1.02 -10.65
C ASP A 66 -31.74 -0.43 -10.63
N GLN A 67 -31.31 0.14 -9.50
CA GLN A 67 -29.96 0.71 -9.36
C GLN A 67 -28.90 -0.39 -9.36
N ASN A 68 -29.19 -1.56 -8.78
CA ASN A 68 -28.28 -2.70 -8.82
C ASN A 68 -28.14 -3.21 -10.26
N ILE A 69 -29.24 -3.35 -11.00
CA ILE A 69 -29.23 -3.73 -12.42
C ILE A 69 -28.42 -2.73 -13.24
N ASP A 70 -28.66 -1.42 -13.05
CA ASP A 70 -27.89 -0.38 -13.74
C ASP A 70 -26.39 -0.48 -13.42
N LEU A 71 -26.03 -0.68 -12.15
CA LEU A 71 -24.63 -0.85 -11.71
C LEU A 71 -23.98 -2.11 -12.28
N GLU A 72 -24.70 -3.22 -12.34
CA GLU A 72 -24.23 -4.49 -12.91
C GLU A 72 -24.06 -4.42 -14.43
N ALA A 73 -24.88 -3.60 -15.12
CA ALA A 73 -24.77 -3.36 -16.55
C ALA A 73 -23.56 -2.48 -16.92
N GLN A 74 -22.95 -1.79 -15.95
CA GLN A 74 -21.81 -0.93 -16.23
C GLN A 74 -20.58 -1.73 -16.64
N ASP A 75 -19.76 -1.14 -17.50
CA ASP A 75 -18.53 -1.76 -17.99
C ASP A 75 -17.54 -2.09 -16.86
N TYR A 76 -17.62 -1.38 -15.73
CA TYR A 76 -16.79 -1.55 -14.54
C TYR A 76 -17.30 -2.59 -13.54
N ALA A 77 -18.51 -3.14 -13.71
CA ALA A 77 -19.04 -4.19 -12.86
C ALA A 77 -18.13 -5.44 -12.85
N ALA A 78 -17.50 -5.73 -13.99
CA ALA A 78 -16.53 -6.80 -14.11
C ALA A 78 -15.11 -6.27 -14.45
N VAL A 79 -14.11 -6.83 -13.76
CA VAL A 79 -12.70 -6.51 -14.06
C VAL A 79 -12.24 -7.31 -15.28
N THR A 80 -12.13 -6.65 -16.42
CA THR A 80 -11.64 -7.26 -17.68
C THR A 80 -10.18 -7.74 -17.57
N PRO A 81 -9.72 -8.67 -18.44
CA PRO A 81 -8.32 -9.13 -18.44
C PRO A 81 -7.29 -7.98 -18.56
N LEU A 82 -7.59 -6.97 -19.37
CA LEU A 82 -6.74 -5.80 -19.54
C LEU A 82 -6.68 -4.93 -18.27
N ARG A 83 -7.81 -4.75 -17.58
CA ARG A 83 -7.88 -4.06 -16.28
C ARG A 83 -7.13 -4.84 -15.20
N ARG A 84 -7.26 -6.17 -15.16
CA ARG A 84 -6.49 -7.04 -14.26
C ARG A 84 -4.98 -6.91 -14.50
N LEU A 85 -4.55 -6.88 -15.76
CA LEU A 85 -3.13 -6.68 -16.10
C LEU A 85 -2.64 -5.30 -15.64
N SER A 86 -3.44 -4.27 -15.81
CA SER A 86 -3.13 -2.91 -15.37
C SER A 86 -3.02 -2.83 -13.84
N MET A 87 -3.97 -3.44 -13.12
CA MET A 87 -3.92 -3.58 -11.66
C MET A 87 -2.67 -4.32 -11.19
N ARG A 88 -2.31 -5.44 -11.84
CA ARG A 88 -1.07 -6.18 -11.54
C ARG A 88 0.17 -5.32 -11.75
N ARG A 89 0.27 -4.60 -12.87
CA ARG A 89 1.40 -3.68 -13.15
C ARG A 89 1.50 -2.56 -12.12
N PHE A 90 0.37 -2.01 -11.68
CA PHE A 90 0.33 -0.98 -10.64
C PHE A 90 0.81 -1.54 -9.29
N ARG A 91 0.22 -2.67 -8.84
CA ARG A 91 0.61 -3.36 -7.60
C ARG A 91 2.10 -3.69 -7.60
N GLN A 92 2.62 -4.19 -8.71
CA GLN A 92 4.04 -4.52 -8.84
C GLN A 92 4.97 -3.31 -8.68
N LYS A 93 4.54 -2.08 -8.98
CA LYS A 93 5.42 -0.90 -8.93
C LYS A 93 5.19 -0.04 -7.69
N PHE A 94 3.95 0.11 -7.26
CA PHE A 94 3.56 1.14 -6.30
C PHE A 94 3.01 0.61 -4.97
N MET A 95 2.66 -0.68 -4.86
CA MET A 95 2.14 -1.24 -3.61
C MET A 95 3.28 -1.45 -2.61
N TYR A 96 3.24 -0.74 -1.48
CA TYR A 96 4.28 -0.82 -0.44
C TYR A 96 3.94 -1.78 0.72
N TYR A 97 2.66 -2.05 0.93
CA TYR A 97 2.16 -2.95 1.98
C TYR A 97 0.96 -3.75 1.45
N SER A 98 0.83 -5.00 1.90
CA SER A 98 -0.34 -5.84 1.69
C SER A 98 -0.51 -6.79 2.88
N TYR A 99 -1.69 -6.78 3.49
CA TYR A 99 -2.00 -7.64 4.64
C TYR A 99 -2.04 -9.14 4.25
N CYS A 100 -2.39 -9.47 3.00
CA CYS A 100 -2.39 -10.85 2.51
C CYS A 100 -1.01 -11.53 2.57
N TYR A 101 0.07 -10.74 2.58
CA TYR A 101 1.44 -11.24 2.69
C TYR A 101 2.08 -10.92 4.04
N ASP A 102 1.32 -10.40 5.01
CA ASP A 102 1.77 -10.10 6.36
C ASP A 102 1.58 -11.33 7.24
N THR A 103 2.52 -12.27 7.17
CA THR A 103 2.46 -13.52 7.94
C THR A 103 2.76 -13.31 9.43
N ILE A 104 3.31 -12.15 9.81
CA ILE A 104 3.47 -11.77 11.22
C ILE A 104 2.10 -11.43 11.82
N ARG A 105 1.28 -10.66 11.09
CA ARG A 105 -0.06 -10.28 11.56
C ARG A 105 -1.09 -11.39 11.33
N TYR A 106 -1.01 -12.07 10.19
CA TYR A 106 -1.92 -13.13 9.78
C TYR A 106 -1.11 -14.38 9.43
N PRO A 107 -0.81 -15.26 10.42
CA PRO A 107 -0.03 -16.47 10.18
C PRO A 107 -0.61 -17.36 9.08
N ILE A 108 -1.94 -17.35 8.95
CA ILE A 108 -2.69 -17.95 7.84
C ILE A 108 -3.34 -16.78 7.08
N PRO A 109 -3.07 -16.61 5.77
CA PRO A 109 -3.69 -15.56 4.98
C PRO A 109 -5.23 -15.65 5.03
N PRO A 110 -5.93 -14.52 5.16
CA PRO A 110 -7.38 -14.49 5.09
C PRO A 110 -7.94 -15.13 3.80
N PRO A 111 -9.13 -15.75 3.86
CA PRO A 111 -9.65 -16.59 2.76
C PRO A 111 -10.00 -15.84 1.47
N GLU A 112 -10.10 -14.52 1.52
CA GLU A 112 -10.31 -13.65 0.36
C GLU A 112 -9.01 -13.32 -0.40
N CYS A 113 -7.85 -13.64 0.16
CA CYS A 113 -6.57 -13.33 -0.45
C CYS A 113 -6.22 -14.26 -1.62
N ASP A 114 -5.95 -13.68 -2.80
CA ASP A 114 -5.32 -14.35 -3.94
C ASP A 114 -3.79 -14.24 -3.84
N ILE A 115 -3.15 -15.32 -3.38
CA ILE A 115 -1.70 -15.34 -3.13
C ILE A 115 -0.93 -15.58 -4.41
N ILE A 116 -0.23 -14.55 -4.89
CA ILE A 116 0.67 -14.64 -6.05
C ILE A 116 2.10 -14.91 -5.55
N PRO A 117 2.73 -16.04 -5.91
CA PRO A 117 4.06 -16.40 -5.40
C PRO A 117 5.15 -15.33 -5.64
N GLY A 118 5.11 -14.69 -6.81
CA GLY A 118 6.05 -13.60 -7.15
C GLY A 118 5.85 -12.33 -6.33
N GLU A 119 4.62 -12.04 -5.86
CA GLU A 119 4.38 -10.94 -4.91
C GLU A 119 4.82 -11.35 -3.50
N GLN A 120 4.49 -12.57 -3.06
CA GLN A 120 4.86 -13.09 -1.74
C GLN A 120 6.37 -13.00 -1.49
N GLN A 121 7.20 -13.39 -2.47
CA GLN A 121 8.66 -13.31 -2.37
C GLN A 121 9.16 -11.87 -2.14
N ARG A 122 8.45 -10.87 -2.65
CA ARG A 122 8.81 -9.46 -2.53
C ARG A 122 8.41 -8.85 -1.20
N PHE A 123 7.23 -9.20 -0.68
CA PHE A 123 6.67 -8.67 0.57
C PHE A 123 7.20 -9.36 1.82
N LYS A 124 7.81 -10.55 1.68
CA LYS A 124 8.38 -11.36 2.78
C LYS A 124 7.32 -11.58 3.88
N GLU A 125 7.74 -11.70 5.13
CA GLU A 125 6.86 -12.01 6.26
C GLU A 125 6.10 -10.79 6.81
N THR A 126 6.62 -9.58 6.61
CA THR A 126 6.03 -8.35 7.17
C THR A 126 4.90 -7.75 6.33
N GLY A 127 4.63 -8.31 5.16
CA GLY A 127 3.72 -7.72 4.17
C GLY A 127 4.19 -6.38 3.60
N ARG A 128 5.36 -5.86 3.97
CA ARG A 128 5.94 -4.58 3.51
C ARG A 128 7.08 -4.80 2.54
N LEU A 129 7.12 -4.03 1.46
CA LEU A 129 8.31 -3.96 0.61
C LEU A 129 9.45 -3.31 1.40
N LYS A 130 10.63 -3.92 1.38
CA LYS A 130 11.84 -3.20 1.77
C LYS A 130 12.14 -2.18 0.67
N PHE A 131 11.77 -0.92 0.88
CA PHE A 131 12.46 0.20 0.22
C PHE A 131 13.86 0.28 0.84
N GLY A 132 14.70 -0.62 0.39
CA GLY A 132 16.06 -0.83 0.84
C GLY A 132 16.84 -1.31 -0.37
N GLY A 133 16.84 -0.46 -1.40
CA GLY A 133 17.94 -0.48 -2.35
C GLY A 133 19.22 -0.53 -1.52
N SER A 134 20.06 -1.50 -1.86
CA SER A 134 21.42 -1.64 -1.38
C SER A 134 22.10 -0.26 -1.35
N HIS A 135 22.07 0.41 -0.20
CA HIS A 135 23.21 1.21 0.20
C HIS A 135 24.25 0.20 0.67
N ARG A 136 24.86 -0.50 -0.30
CA ARG A 136 26.21 -1.00 -0.12
C ARG A 136 27.01 0.24 0.25
N ARG A 137 27.22 0.45 1.56
CA ARG A 137 28.29 1.30 2.06
C ARG A 137 29.53 0.71 1.42
N ARG A 138 29.98 1.33 0.33
CA ARG A 138 31.27 1.03 -0.27
C ARG A 138 32.27 1.46 0.80
N SER A 139 32.64 0.52 1.65
CA SER A 139 33.72 0.68 2.60
C SER A 139 34.93 1.07 1.78
N ARG A 140 35.31 2.35 1.82
CA ARG A 140 36.63 2.79 1.40
C ARG A 140 37.60 2.16 2.40
N ARG A 141 38.01 0.91 2.13
CA ARG A 141 39.27 0.38 2.62
C ARG A 141 40.35 1.21 1.95
N GLY A 142 40.73 2.33 2.57
CA GLY A 142 41.99 2.99 2.30
C GLY A 142 43.09 2.07 2.78
N GLY A 143 43.58 1.20 1.89
CA GLY A 143 44.80 0.46 2.12
C GLY A 143 45.95 1.45 2.20
N ARG A 144 46.55 1.56 3.38
CA ARG A 144 47.82 2.24 3.57
C ARG A 144 48.90 1.29 3.06
N THR A 145 49.28 1.42 1.80
CA THR A 145 50.44 0.74 1.23
C THR A 145 51.68 1.37 1.86
N THR A 146 52.30 0.69 2.81
CA THR A 146 53.67 1.00 3.25
C THR A 146 54.61 0.39 2.21
N ILE A 147 55.30 1.26 1.45
CA ILE A 147 56.41 0.87 0.58
C ILE A 147 57.62 0.58 1.48
N PRO A 148 58.26 -0.61 1.41
CA PRO A 148 59.57 -0.80 1.99
C PRO A 148 60.62 -0.17 1.06
N ILE A 149 61.45 0.72 1.61
CA ILE A 149 62.67 1.20 0.95
C ILE A 149 63.74 0.13 1.19
N ASP A 150 64.27 -0.45 0.12
CA ASP A 150 65.43 -1.33 0.13
C ASP A 150 66.48 -0.65 -0.77
N GLU A 151 67.39 0.11 -0.16
CA GLU A 151 68.61 0.58 -0.81
C GLU A 151 69.77 -0.23 -0.23
N THR A 152 70.08 -1.32 -0.90
CA THR A 152 71.42 -1.88 -0.92
C THR A 152 72.24 -1.03 -1.88
N ASP A 153 73.22 -0.28 -1.37
CA ASP A 153 74.42 -0.02 -2.16
C ASP A 153 75.67 -0.12 -1.28
N GLN A 154 76.55 -0.99 -1.75
CA GLN A 154 77.77 -1.46 -1.10
C GLN A 154 78.89 -0.65 -1.75
N GLY A 155 79.66 0.06 -0.93
CA GLY A 155 80.60 1.08 -1.41
C GLY A 155 81.72 0.59 -2.31
N ASP A 156 82.28 1.53 -3.08
CA ASP A 156 83.66 1.52 -3.56
C ASP A 156 84.15 2.98 -3.74
N MET A 157 85.27 3.27 -3.07
CA MET A 157 86.23 4.39 -3.16
C MET A 157 85.75 5.85 -3.07
#